data_AF-A0AAD2Q6Z9-F1
#
_entry.id   AF-A0AAD2Q6Z9-F1
#
_cell.length_a   1.000
_cell.length_b   1.000
_cell.length_c   1.000
_cell.angle_alpha   90.00
_cell.angle_beta   90.00
_cell.angle_gamma   90.00
#
_symmetry.space_group_name_H-M   'P 1'
#
loop_
_entity.id
_entity.type
_entity.pdbx_description
1 polymer ?
#
loop_
_entity_poly.entity_id
_entity_poly.type
_entity_poly.pdbx_seq_one_letter_code
_entity_poly.pdbx_strand_id
1 'polypeptide(L)'
;METLGKPNPESYNSLNVYSEAKTANVLTAAELSRRSNGQINGYSLHPGIILTNMNDKEEIKVIQKELGILLPDGTPNLDMMKWKTIPQGAATTVTAAFDPRLDSLPG
;
A
#
# COMPACT_ATOMS: atom_id res chain seq x y z
N MET A 1 -17.01 10.15 20.61
CA MET A 1 -16.43 9.30 19.55
C MET A 1 -17.43 9.27 18.40
N GLU A 2 -17.70 10.44 17.82
CA GLU A 2 -18.88 10.70 16.96
C GLU A 2 -18.47 11.44 15.66
N THR A 3 -17.19 11.38 15.32
CA THR A 3 -16.58 12.15 14.23
C THR A 3 -16.53 11.42 12.89
N LEU A 4 -16.93 10.14 12.85
CA LEU A 4 -17.01 9.38 11.60
C LEU A 4 -18.48 9.35 11.18
N GLY A 5 -18.83 10.13 10.15
CA GLY A 5 -20.15 10.06 9.51
C GLY A 5 -20.46 8.62 9.09
N LYS A 6 -21.73 8.22 9.21
CA LYS A 6 -22.15 6.87 8.77
C LYS A 6 -21.88 6.74 7.27
N PRO A 7 -21.21 5.66 6.80
CA PRO A 7 -20.98 5.46 5.38
C PRO A 7 -22.33 5.42 4.63
N ASN A 8 -22.45 6.17 3.54
CA ASN A 8 -23.58 6.02 2.62
C ASN A 8 -23.27 4.83 1.68
N PRO A 9 -24.03 3.73 1.75
CA PRO A 9 -23.78 2.57 0.90
C PRO A 9 -23.96 2.88 -0.59
N GLU A 10 -24.79 3.85 -0.97
CA GLU A 10 -24.99 4.23 -2.38
C GLU A 10 -23.81 5.00 -2.98
N SER A 11 -22.96 5.60 -2.14
CA SER A 11 -21.74 6.29 -2.58
C SER A 11 -20.46 5.46 -2.34
N TYR A 12 -20.60 4.20 -1.92
CA TYR A 12 -19.45 3.36 -1.61
C TYR A 12 -18.70 2.97 -2.89
N ASN A 13 -17.41 3.27 -2.93
CA ASN A 13 -16.50 2.80 -3.96
C ASN A 13 -15.23 2.23 -3.30
N SER A 14 -14.99 0.94 -3.48
CA SER A 14 -13.90 0.22 -2.80
C SER A 14 -12.51 0.75 -3.16
N LEU A 15 -12.29 1.17 -4.42
CA LEU A 15 -11.03 1.75 -4.87
C LEU A 15 -10.77 3.13 -4.25
N ASN A 16 -11.82 3.97 -4.15
CA ASN A 16 -11.70 5.28 -3.51
C ASN A 16 -11.39 5.12 -2.01
N VAL A 17 -12.15 4.29 -1.30
CA VAL A 17 -11.93 4.03 0.13
C VAL A 17 -10.54 3.45 0.38
N TYR A 18 -10.09 2.53 -0.48
CA TYR A 18 -8.73 1.99 -0.43
C TYR A 18 -7.68 3.09 -0.63
N SER A 19 -7.88 3.98 -1.61
CA SER A 19 -6.96 5.08 -1.93
C SER A 19 -6.88 6.11 -0.80
N GLU A 20 -8.02 6.46 -0.19
CA GLU A 20 -8.08 7.33 0.98
C GLU A 20 -7.36 6.70 2.18
N ALA A 21 -7.59 5.42 2.45
CA ALA A 21 -6.90 4.71 3.54
C ALA A 21 -5.38 4.66 3.32
N LYS A 22 -4.92 4.41 2.09
CA LYS A 22 -3.47 4.44 1.77
C LYS A 22 -2.88 5.85 1.90
N THR A 23 -3.63 6.88 1.52
CA THR A 23 -3.23 8.28 1.72
C THR A 23 -3.12 8.63 3.20
N ALA A 24 -4.08 8.18 4.01
CA ALA A 24 -4.04 8.36 5.46
C ALA A 24 -2.81 7.68 6.09
N ASN A 25 -2.40 6.50 5.61
CA ASN A 25 -1.18 5.83 6.08
C ASN A 25 0.09 6.63 5.75
N VAL A 26 0.17 7.21 4.55
CA VAL A 26 1.30 8.07 4.15
C VAL A 26 1.39 9.29 5.08
N LEU A 27 0.27 9.99 5.29
CA LEU A 27 0.21 11.14 6.18
C LEU A 27 0.54 10.76 7.64
N THR A 28 0.11 9.58 8.07
CA THR A 28 0.41 9.07 9.42
C THR A 28 1.91 8.87 9.61
N ALA A 29 2.61 8.27 8.65
CA ALA A 29 4.06 8.06 8.73
C ALA A 29 4.82 9.40 8.80
N ALA A 30 4.47 10.34 7.93
CA ALA A 30 5.08 11.67 7.89
C ALA A 30 4.84 12.45 9.20
N GLU A 31 3.62 12.45 9.72
CA GLU A 31 3.30 13.13 10.97
C GLU A 31 3.91 12.45 12.19
N LEU A 32 4.06 11.12 12.19
CA LEU A 32 4.78 10.40 13.23
C LEU A 32 6.25 10.85 13.27
N SER A 33 6.90 10.87 12.11
CA SER A 33 8.28 11.35 11.94
C SER A 33 8.44 12.81 12.43
N ARG A 34 7.57 13.70 11.97
CA ARG A 34 7.58 15.13 12.34
C ARG A 34 7.34 15.37 13.83
N ARG A 35 6.38 14.65 14.44
CA ARG A 35 5.99 14.85 15.85
C ARG A 35 6.93 14.16 16.83
N SER A 36 7.72 13.19 16.39
CA SER A 36 8.71 12.51 17.23
C SER A 36 9.90 13.40 17.59
N ASN A 37 10.09 14.54 16.90
CA ASN A 37 11.22 15.45 17.10
C ASN A 37 12.58 14.73 17.05
N GLY A 38 12.73 13.80 16.09
CA GLY A 38 13.97 13.04 15.88
C GLY A 38 14.10 11.77 16.72
N GLN A 39 13.08 11.40 17.50
CA GLN A 39 13.08 10.16 18.30
C GLN A 39 12.66 8.92 17.49
N ILE A 40 11.86 9.10 16.44
CA ILE A 40 11.32 8.03 15.60
C ILE A 40 11.34 8.49 14.14
N ASN A 41 11.92 7.67 13.26
CA ASN A 41 11.78 7.83 11.81
C ASN A 41 10.54 7.07 11.32
N GLY A 42 9.57 7.79 10.78
CA GLY A 42 8.35 7.20 10.21
C GLY A 42 8.41 7.18 8.69
N TYR A 43 8.47 5.99 8.08
CA TYR A 43 8.52 5.84 6.62
C TYR A 43 7.21 5.27 6.06
N SER A 44 6.80 5.77 4.90
CA SER A 44 5.79 5.13 4.06
C SER A 44 6.46 4.50 2.84
N LEU A 45 6.24 3.19 2.63
CA LEU A 45 6.99 2.41 1.66
C LEU A 45 6.09 1.92 0.53
N HIS A 46 6.56 2.04 -0.71
CA HIS A 46 6.01 1.32 -1.84
C HIS A 46 6.91 0.10 -2.15
N PRO A 47 6.56 -1.12 -1.71
CA PRO A 47 7.44 -2.29 -1.87
C PRO A 47 7.51 -2.79 -3.33
N GLY A 48 6.66 -2.27 -4.22
CA GLY A 48 6.44 -2.76 -5.57
C GLY A 48 5.11 -3.50 -5.66
N ILE A 49 4.77 -3.97 -6.86
CA ILE A 49 3.57 -4.78 -7.05
C ILE A 49 3.91 -6.24 -6.81
N ILE A 50 3.16 -6.88 -5.91
CA ILE A 50 3.42 -8.23 -5.43
C ILE A 50 2.08 -8.98 -5.41
N LEU A 51 2.07 -10.18 -5.98
CA LEU A 51 0.93 -11.08 -5.85
C LEU A 51 0.97 -11.73 -4.46
N THR A 52 0.16 -11.21 -3.54
CA THR A 52 -0.08 -11.76 -2.19
C THR A 52 -1.46 -12.38 -2.08
N ASN A 53 -1.77 -12.99 -0.94
CA ASN A 53 -3.09 -13.53 -0.62
C ASN A 53 -4.22 -12.47 -0.59
N MET A 54 -3.89 -11.16 -0.54
CA MET A 54 -4.89 -10.09 -0.70
C MET A 54 -5.61 -10.16 -2.05
N ASN A 55 -4.91 -10.67 -3.08
CA ASN A 55 -5.43 -10.78 -4.43
C ASN A 55 -6.33 -12.00 -4.63
N ASP A 56 -6.48 -12.88 -3.62
CA ASP A 56 -7.22 -14.13 -3.77
C ASP A 56 -8.73 -13.96 -3.69
N LYS A 57 -9.22 -12.84 -3.14
CA LYS A 57 -10.65 -12.51 -3.07
C LYS A 57 -11.22 -12.29 -4.47
N GLU A 58 -12.33 -12.94 -4.77
CA GLU A 58 -12.95 -12.91 -6.11
C GLU A 58 -13.28 -11.48 -6.57
N GLU A 59 -13.85 -10.67 -5.69
CA GLU A 59 -14.15 -9.26 -5.93
C GLU A 59 -12.90 -8.47 -6.35
N ILE A 60 -11.75 -8.76 -5.73
CA ILE A 60 -10.48 -8.10 -6.01
C ILE A 60 -9.88 -8.62 -7.33
N LYS A 61 -10.08 -9.88 -7.68
CA LYS A 61 -9.67 -10.43 -8.99
C LYS A 61 -10.45 -9.82 -10.14
N VAL A 62 -11.77 -9.64 -9.98
CA VAL A 62 -12.62 -8.99 -11.00
C VAL A 62 -12.12 -7.58 -11.26
N ILE A 63 -11.96 -6.76 -10.22
CA ILE A 63 -11.46 -5.39 -10.34
C ILE A 63 -10.07 -5.37 -10.99
N GLN A 64 -9.16 -6.25 -10.58
CA GLN A 64 -7.82 -6.30 -11.17
C GLN A 64 -7.83 -6.72 -12.65
N LYS A 65 -8.74 -7.60 -13.07
CA LYS A 65 -8.91 -7.95 -14.50
C LYS A 65 -9.47 -6.78 -15.29
N GLU A 66 -10.47 -6.07 -14.76
CA GLU A 66 -11.03 -4.87 -15.39
C GLU A 66 -9.99 -3.75 -15.55
N LEU A 67 -9.09 -3.61 -14.57
CA LEU A 67 -7.97 -2.67 -14.60
C LEU A 67 -6.78 -3.17 -15.44
N GLY A 68 -6.83 -4.39 -15.98
CA GLY A 68 -5.74 -4.99 -16.78
C GLY A 68 -4.52 -5.45 -15.97
N ILE A 69 -4.57 -5.38 -14.64
CA ILE A 69 -3.52 -5.82 -13.71
C ILE A 69 -3.33 -7.34 -13.80
N LEU A 70 -4.44 -8.07 -13.90
CA LEU A 70 -4.45 -9.51 -14.16
C LEU A 70 -5.00 -9.79 -15.56
N LEU A 71 -4.45 -10.81 -16.22
CA LEU A 71 -4.98 -11.35 -17.47
C LEU A 71 -6.30 -12.11 -17.23
N PRO A 72 -7.09 -12.42 -18.28
CA PRO A 72 -8.36 -13.12 -18.14
C PRO A 72 -8.27 -14.45 -17.37
N ASP A 73 -7.15 -15.17 -17.50
CA ASP A 73 -6.83 -16.41 -16.79
C ASP A 73 -6.44 -16.21 -15.31
N GLY A 74 -6.33 -14.95 -14.86
CA GLY A 74 -5.97 -14.58 -13.49
C GLY A 74 -4.47 -14.48 -13.24
N THR A 75 -3.63 -14.65 -14.26
CA THR A 75 -2.18 -14.50 -14.13
C THR A 75 -1.77 -13.01 -14.17
N PRO A 76 -0.65 -12.64 -13.52
CA PRO A 76 -0.10 -11.28 -13.58
C PRO A 76 0.15 -10.76 -15.02
N ASN A 77 -0.36 -9.58 -15.35
CA ASN A 77 -0.03 -8.92 -16.61
C ASN A 77 1.37 -8.30 -16.52
N LEU A 78 2.34 -8.92 -17.19
CA LEU A 78 3.74 -8.48 -17.18
C LEU A 78 4.01 -7.30 -18.12
N ASP A 79 3.15 -7.06 -19.11
CA ASP A 79 3.29 -5.94 -20.06
C ASP A 79 2.86 -4.61 -19.42
N MET A 80 1.90 -4.67 -18.49
CA MET A 80 1.42 -3.49 -17.77
C MET A 80 2.41 -3.04 -16.69
N MET A 81 3.08 -3.98 -16.02
CA MET A 81 3.85 -3.67 -14.82
C MET A 81 4.85 -4.78 -14.45
N LYS A 82 5.96 -4.36 -13.86
CA LYS A 82 6.99 -5.28 -13.35
C LYS A 82 6.60 -5.81 -11.98
N TRP A 83 6.25 -7.09 -11.93
CA TRP A 83 5.92 -7.78 -10.69
C TRP A 83 7.17 -8.15 -9.90
N LYS A 84 7.05 -8.10 -8.57
CA LYS A 84 8.06 -8.58 -7.62
C LYS A 84 7.58 -9.83 -6.90
N THR A 85 8.54 -10.67 -6.52
CA THR A 85 8.31 -11.78 -5.58
C THR A 85 8.09 -11.25 -4.16
N ILE A 86 7.48 -12.07 -3.29
CA ILE A 86 7.28 -11.73 -1.87
C ILE A 86 8.60 -11.34 -1.19
N PRO A 87 9.71 -12.10 -1.31
CA PRO A 87 10.98 -11.71 -0.70
C PRO A 87 11.54 -10.37 -1.22
N GLN A 88 11.40 -10.08 -2.52
CA GLN A 88 11.84 -8.80 -3.09
C GLN A 88 11.03 -7.60 -2.57
N GLY A 89 9.75 -7.81 -2.28
CA GLY A 89 8.90 -6.80 -1.64
C GLY A 89 9.26 -6.59 -0.17
N ALA A 90 9.40 -7.69 0.58
CA ALA A 90 9.77 -7.66 2.00
C ALA A 90 11.13 -6.99 2.24
N ALA A 91 12.07 -7.16 1.31
CA ALA A 91 13.38 -6.52 1.37
C ALA A 91 13.30 -4.99 1.54
N THR A 92 12.28 -4.33 0.98
CA THR A 92 12.08 -2.87 1.14
C THR A 92 11.81 -2.51 2.60
N THR A 93 10.95 -3.26 3.29
CA THR A 93 10.66 -3.05 4.72
C THR A 93 11.87 -3.36 5.59
N VAL A 94 12.58 -4.46 5.30
CA VAL A 94 13.81 -4.82 6.04
C VAL A 94 14.88 -3.73 5.88
N THR A 95 15.06 -3.21 4.67
CA THR A 95 16.02 -2.11 4.41
C THR A 95 15.62 -0.86 5.18
N ALA A 96 14.34 -0.45 5.11
CA ALA A 96 13.85 0.72 5.83
C ALA A 96 14.04 0.63 7.35
N ALA A 97 13.95 -0.57 7.91
CA ALA A 97 14.06 -0.79 9.35
C ALA A 97 15.51 -0.90 9.87
N PHE A 98 16.47 -1.34 9.04
CA PHE A 98 17.78 -1.75 9.53
C PHE A 98 18.97 -1.16 8.77
N ASP A 99 18.77 -0.43 7.68
CA ASP A 99 19.87 0.18 6.95
C ASP A 99 20.31 1.50 7.59
N PRO A 100 21.50 1.57 8.20
CA PRO A 100 21.95 2.76 8.95
C PRO A 100 22.13 3.99 8.05
N ARG A 101 22.16 3.82 6.72
CA ARG A 101 22.18 4.94 5.78
C ARG A 101 20.88 5.75 5.81
N LEU A 102 19.81 5.19 6.38
CA LEU A 102 18.51 5.84 6.49
C LEU A 102 18.33 6.62 7.80
N ASP A 103 19.18 6.40 8.82
CA ASP A 103 19.05 7.01 10.14
C ASP A 103 19.02 8.55 10.11
N SER A 104 19.78 9.14 9.18
CA SER A 104 19.89 10.58 8.98
C SER A 104 18.97 11.14 7.90
N LEU A 105 18.16 10.29 7.25
CA LEU A 105 17.23 10.71 6.21
C LEU A 105 15.84 10.93 6.80
N PRO A 106 15.16 12.03 6.41
CA PRO A 106 13.77 12.22 6.78
C PRO A 106 12.92 11.08 6.22
N GLY A 107 12.05 10.54 7.08
CA GLY A 107 10.98 9.62 6.68
C GLY A 107 9.77 10.34 6.11
#